data_AF-A0A970KI99-F1
#
_entry.id   AF-A0A970KI99-F1
#
_cell.length_a   1.000
_cell.length_b   1.000
_cell.length_c   1.000
_cell.angle_alpha   90.00
_cell.angle_beta   90.00
_cell.angle_gamma   90.00
#
_symmetry.space_group_name_H-M   'P 1'
#
loop_
_entity.id
_entity.type
_entity.pdbx_description
1 polymer ?
#
loop_
_entity_poly.entity_id
_entity_poly.type
_entity_poly.pdbx_seq_one_letter_code
_entity_poly.pdbx_strand_id
1 'polypeptide(L)'
;MTVWAFNAADDQSTRDLLMDSLKNGRSRFGWSQDDKHNLLIPDNWTVWHSKQRFLLQIESGDWIVHINTPTWGRCIAAQTTGKYDFDEGLKCDWGVDFRHCIPVDTSSLLEFDRCDPNILPTVNLRPRQRYHRIYAAEDFIKSIENLKDNKISLPDGQSSGEFHLIERAERFLGEISALIQEMNRGKNLERFLAKVFRRIPSVIDVRENGFGWGTDFGADLIVTTRTSIEMLDFENTVVVQVKSYSDSIYDLNAVDQIKTAIEKYSATAGMIVTTAVKTDQLEMKISEVSNTLGVPIDLLSGDDLARFVLRNAPDMLFRLERNR
;
A
#
# COMPACT_ATOMS: atom_id res chain seq x y z
N MET A 1 18.48 8.53 -10.56
CA MET A 1 18.80 7.29 -9.84
C MET A 1 18.23 6.10 -10.58
N THR A 2 19.08 5.12 -10.85
CA THR A 2 18.76 3.84 -11.49
C THR A 2 19.11 2.71 -10.52
N VAL A 3 18.38 1.60 -10.61
CA VAL A 3 18.66 0.39 -9.84
C VAL A 3 19.04 -0.74 -10.79
N TRP A 4 20.21 -1.32 -10.58
CA TRP A 4 20.79 -2.38 -11.41
C TRP A 4 20.84 -3.67 -10.61
N ALA A 5 20.38 -4.77 -11.21
CA ALA A 5 20.46 -6.09 -10.62
C ALA A 5 21.50 -6.91 -11.37
N PHE A 6 22.49 -7.45 -10.67
CA PHE A 6 23.53 -8.33 -11.19
C PHE A 6 23.26 -9.76 -10.73
N ASN A 7 23.57 -10.72 -11.61
CA ASN A 7 23.43 -12.15 -11.35
C ASN A 7 24.64 -12.85 -11.99
N ALA A 8 25.79 -12.73 -11.32
CA ALA A 8 27.09 -13.02 -11.91
C ALA A 8 27.78 -14.26 -11.33
N ALA A 9 27.36 -14.79 -10.18
CA ALA A 9 28.05 -15.87 -9.49
C ALA A 9 27.30 -17.20 -9.55
N ASP A 10 27.90 -18.16 -10.28
CA ASP A 10 27.31 -19.49 -10.50
C ASP A 10 27.63 -20.44 -9.33
N ASP A 11 28.79 -20.28 -8.69
CA ASP A 11 29.29 -21.09 -7.58
C ASP A 11 29.52 -20.27 -6.28
N GLN A 12 29.81 -20.95 -5.16
CA GLN A 12 29.97 -20.30 -3.85
C GLN A 12 31.31 -19.55 -3.71
N SER A 13 32.43 -20.07 -4.22
CA SER A 13 33.72 -19.40 -4.07
C SER A 13 33.72 -18.04 -4.78
N THR A 14 33.06 -17.96 -5.93
CA THR A 14 32.83 -16.70 -6.64
C THR A 14 31.95 -15.73 -5.85
N ARG A 15 30.90 -16.22 -5.18
CA ARG A 15 30.04 -15.36 -4.32
C ARG A 15 30.86 -14.78 -3.17
N ASP A 16 31.70 -15.58 -2.52
CA ASP A 16 32.53 -15.15 -1.41
C ASP A 16 33.54 -14.06 -1.85
N LEU A 17 34.19 -14.25 -3.01
CA LEU A 17 35.08 -13.25 -3.62
C LEU A 17 34.36 -11.92 -3.93
N LEU A 18 33.13 -11.99 -4.46
CA LEU A 18 32.33 -10.79 -4.72
C LEU A 18 31.90 -10.08 -3.42
N MET A 19 31.54 -10.85 -2.39
CA MET A 19 31.18 -10.31 -1.07
C MET A 19 32.34 -9.57 -0.43
N ASP A 20 33.54 -10.15 -0.47
CA ASP A 20 34.73 -9.49 0.06
C ASP A 20 35.06 -8.21 -0.71
N SER A 21 34.91 -8.21 -2.04
CA SER A 21 35.06 -7.00 -2.83
C SER A 21 34.04 -5.92 -2.46
N LEU A 22 32.76 -6.28 -2.29
CA LEU A 22 31.71 -5.35 -1.91
C LEU A 22 31.99 -4.71 -0.54
N LYS A 23 32.40 -5.51 0.44
CA LYS A 23 32.81 -5.03 1.77
C LYS A 23 34.01 -4.09 1.74
N ASN A 24 34.85 -4.22 0.72
CA ASN A 24 35.97 -3.32 0.44
C ASN A 24 35.59 -2.14 -0.47
N GLY A 25 34.29 -1.89 -0.69
CA GLY A 25 33.79 -0.72 -1.41
C GLY A 25 33.79 -0.86 -2.93
N ARG A 26 33.88 -2.08 -3.47
CA ARG A 26 33.84 -2.32 -4.94
C ARG A 26 32.78 -3.36 -5.30
N SER A 27 31.74 -2.92 -6.01
CA SER A 27 30.83 -3.80 -6.73
C SER A 27 31.45 -4.23 -8.05
N ARG A 28 31.43 -5.53 -8.35
CA ARG A 28 32.12 -6.08 -9.53
C ARG A 28 31.20 -6.83 -10.47
N PHE A 29 31.55 -6.85 -11.75
CA PHE A 29 30.84 -7.58 -12.79
C PHE A 29 31.83 -8.43 -13.62
N GLY A 30 31.44 -9.65 -13.97
CA GLY A 30 32.31 -10.58 -14.71
C GLY A 30 32.40 -10.27 -16.21
N TRP A 31 33.02 -11.19 -16.97
CA TRP A 31 33.29 -11.07 -18.42
C TRP A 31 34.45 -10.13 -18.78
N SER A 32 35.49 -10.17 -17.95
CA SER A 32 36.60 -9.25 -18.00
C SER A 32 37.95 -9.97 -17.85
N GLN A 33 38.12 -11.10 -18.53
CA GLN A 33 39.31 -11.95 -18.41
C GLN A 33 40.57 -11.46 -19.17
N ASP A 34 40.48 -10.34 -19.89
CA ASP A 34 41.52 -9.80 -20.76
C ASP A 34 41.53 -8.27 -20.64
N ASP A 35 42.69 -7.63 -20.79
CA ASP A 35 42.83 -6.16 -20.80
C ASP A 35 41.95 -5.51 -21.87
N LYS A 36 41.74 -6.22 -22.99
CA LYS A 36 40.85 -5.77 -24.07
C LYS A 36 39.39 -5.68 -23.63
N HIS A 37 38.98 -6.29 -22.52
CA HIS A 37 37.61 -6.14 -22.03
C HIS A 37 37.36 -4.78 -21.35
N ASN A 38 38.39 -3.95 -21.15
CA ASN A 38 38.20 -2.62 -20.60
C ASN A 38 37.35 -1.74 -21.53
N LEU A 39 36.16 -1.36 -21.05
CA LEU A 39 35.19 -0.55 -21.78
C LEU A 39 35.64 0.91 -22.01
N LEU A 40 36.68 1.37 -21.32
CA LEU A 40 37.27 2.71 -21.51
C LEU A 40 38.22 2.77 -22.70
N ILE A 41 38.61 1.63 -23.28
CA ILE A 41 39.46 1.62 -24.47
C ILE A 41 38.64 2.16 -25.67
N PRO A 42 39.07 3.26 -26.32
CA PRO A 42 38.40 3.80 -27.49
C PRO A 42 38.36 2.78 -28.64
N ASP A 43 37.29 2.80 -29.43
CA ASP A 43 37.12 2.01 -30.66
C ASP A 43 37.23 0.47 -30.53
N ASN A 44 37.28 -0.06 -29.30
CA ASN A 44 37.41 -1.49 -29.04
C ASN A 44 36.04 -2.21 -28.95
N TRP A 45 35.04 -1.65 -29.60
CA TRP A 45 33.64 -1.96 -29.29
C TRP A 45 33.07 -3.09 -30.13
N THR A 46 33.51 -4.31 -29.85
CA THR A 46 32.99 -5.53 -30.50
C THR A 46 31.57 -5.91 -30.02
N VAL A 47 30.95 -6.91 -30.68
CA VAL A 47 29.67 -7.51 -30.27
C VAL A 47 29.74 -8.12 -28.86
N TRP A 48 30.93 -8.50 -28.39
CA TRP A 48 31.14 -8.97 -27.02
C TRP A 48 30.99 -7.81 -26.03
N HIS A 49 31.73 -6.72 -26.26
CA HIS A 49 31.74 -5.53 -25.39
C HIS A 49 30.38 -4.81 -25.34
N SER A 50 29.60 -4.86 -26.42
CA SER A 50 28.29 -4.21 -26.46
C SER A 50 27.33 -4.69 -25.36
N LYS A 51 27.49 -5.93 -24.89
CA LYS A 51 26.68 -6.52 -23.80
C LYS A 51 27.02 -5.96 -22.42
N GLN A 52 28.20 -5.38 -22.23
CA GLN A 52 28.66 -4.82 -20.94
C GLN A 52 28.58 -3.29 -20.90
N ARG A 53 28.33 -2.62 -22.04
CA ARG A 53 28.27 -1.14 -22.11
C ARG A 53 27.27 -0.49 -21.16
N PHE A 54 26.28 -1.24 -20.66
CA PHE A 54 25.38 -0.73 -19.62
C PHE A 54 26.14 -0.31 -18.35
N LEU A 55 27.29 -0.91 -18.06
CA LEU A 55 28.13 -0.55 -16.91
C LEU A 55 28.60 0.91 -16.98
N LEU A 56 28.85 1.43 -18.20
CA LEU A 56 29.21 2.83 -18.43
C LEU A 56 28.05 3.80 -18.13
N GLN A 57 26.81 3.31 -17.98
CA GLN A 57 25.64 4.12 -17.64
C GLN A 57 25.42 4.22 -16.13
N ILE A 58 26.24 3.51 -15.33
CA ILE A 58 26.12 3.52 -13.88
C ILE A 58 26.80 4.78 -13.35
N GLU A 59 26.02 5.57 -12.63
CA GLU A 59 26.43 6.86 -12.10
C GLU A 59 26.48 6.81 -10.57
N SER A 60 27.09 7.83 -9.95
CA SER A 60 27.05 8.00 -8.49
C SER A 60 25.61 8.19 -8.00
N GLY A 61 25.25 7.55 -6.90
CA GLY A 61 23.91 7.58 -6.30
C GLY A 61 22.93 6.52 -6.85
N ASP A 62 23.30 5.78 -7.89
CA ASP A 62 22.57 4.59 -8.34
C ASP A 62 22.68 3.44 -7.31
N TRP A 63 21.85 2.42 -7.47
CA TRP A 63 21.90 1.21 -6.64
C TRP A 63 22.31 0.00 -7.46
N ILE A 64 23.13 -0.86 -6.88
CA ILE A 64 23.46 -2.19 -7.43
C ILE A 64 23.00 -3.25 -6.43
N VAL A 65 22.27 -4.24 -6.94
CA VAL A 65 21.81 -5.42 -6.20
C VAL A 65 22.45 -6.65 -6.80
N HIS A 66 23.23 -7.40 -6.03
CA HIS A 66 23.70 -8.72 -6.42
C HIS A 66 22.67 -9.76 -5.99
N ILE A 67 22.05 -10.43 -6.96
CA ILE A 67 21.07 -11.50 -6.75
C ILE A 67 21.82 -12.82 -6.57
N ASN A 68 21.35 -13.64 -5.62
CA ASN A 68 21.96 -14.92 -5.23
C ASN A 68 23.38 -14.77 -4.66
N THR A 69 23.65 -13.65 -3.99
CA THR A 69 24.91 -13.34 -3.31
C THR A 69 24.54 -12.72 -1.95
N PRO A 70 25.03 -13.25 -0.81
CA PRO A 70 26.10 -14.25 -0.65
C PRO A 70 25.73 -15.70 -0.99
N THR A 71 24.44 -16.04 -0.99
CA THR A 71 23.95 -17.40 -1.26
C THR A 71 22.69 -17.37 -2.11
N TRP A 72 22.29 -18.54 -2.65
CA TRP A 72 21.07 -18.63 -3.45
C TRP A 72 19.85 -18.12 -2.67
N GLY A 73 19.01 -17.31 -3.32
CA GLY A 73 17.81 -16.72 -2.70
C GLY A 73 18.08 -15.43 -1.90
N ARG A 74 19.33 -15.19 -1.50
CA ARG A 74 19.75 -13.95 -0.84
C ARG A 74 20.22 -12.90 -1.85
N CYS A 75 20.08 -11.64 -1.46
CA CYS A 75 20.57 -10.51 -2.22
C CYS A 75 21.42 -9.62 -1.31
N ILE A 76 22.36 -8.89 -1.90
CA ILE A 76 23.04 -7.77 -1.26
C ILE A 76 22.92 -6.53 -2.15
N ALA A 77 22.49 -5.42 -1.57
CA ALA A 77 22.38 -4.13 -2.24
C ALA A 77 23.41 -3.13 -1.71
N ALA A 78 23.89 -2.25 -2.58
CA ALA A 78 24.77 -1.13 -2.23
C ALA A 78 24.50 0.07 -3.13
N GLN A 79 24.61 1.28 -2.58
CA GLN A 79 24.59 2.52 -3.34
C GLN A 79 25.97 2.82 -3.92
N THR A 80 26.02 3.27 -5.17
CA THR A 80 27.26 3.63 -5.86
C THR A 80 27.74 5.01 -5.41
N THR A 81 29.05 5.17 -5.30
CA THR A 81 29.69 6.46 -4.97
C THR A 81 30.38 7.10 -6.16
N GLY A 82 30.52 6.35 -7.27
CA GLY A 82 31.17 6.80 -8.49
C GLY A 82 30.75 5.99 -9.71
N LYS A 83 31.48 6.18 -10.81
CA LYS A 83 31.20 5.57 -12.11
C LYS A 83 32.02 4.30 -12.33
N TYR A 84 31.81 3.66 -13.48
CA TYR A 84 32.59 2.53 -13.97
C TYR A 84 34.10 2.78 -13.90
N ASP A 85 34.83 1.74 -13.47
CA ASP A 85 36.28 1.64 -13.49
C ASP A 85 36.71 0.21 -13.90
N PHE A 86 38.00 0.02 -14.16
CA PHE A 86 38.59 -1.26 -14.56
C PHE A 86 39.95 -1.49 -13.92
N ASP A 87 40.11 -2.60 -13.18
CA ASP A 87 41.31 -2.88 -12.39
C ASP A 87 41.87 -4.30 -12.61
N GLU A 88 42.76 -4.76 -11.72
CA GLU A 88 43.37 -6.11 -11.77
C GLU A 88 42.38 -7.26 -11.55
N GLY A 89 41.14 -6.99 -11.10
CA GLY A 89 40.11 -8.00 -10.89
C GLY A 89 40.33 -8.91 -9.69
N LEU A 90 39.70 -10.08 -9.76
CA LEU A 90 39.73 -11.13 -8.74
C LEU A 90 40.37 -12.39 -9.33
N LYS A 91 41.09 -13.12 -8.49
CA LYS A 91 41.66 -14.42 -8.84
C LYS A 91 40.60 -15.51 -8.65
N CYS A 92 40.01 -15.97 -9.73
CA CYS A 92 39.03 -17.05 -9.77
C CYS A 92 39.69 -18.37 -10.18
N ASP A 93 38.95 -19.47 -10.05
CA ASP A 93 39.43 -20.82 -10.42
C ASP A 93 39.76 -20.95 -11.92
N TRP A 94 39.15 -20.11 -12.76
CA TRP A 94 39.39 -20.04 -14.21
C TRP A 94 40.39 -18.96 -14.63
N GLY A 95 41.09 -18.34 -13.68
CA GLY A 95 42.00 -17.23 -13.92
C GLY A 95 41.48 -15.89 -13.40
N VAL A 96 42.00 -14.79 -13.93
CA VAL A 96 41.58 -13.45 -13.51
C VAL A 96 40.28 -13.05 -14.21
N ASP A 97 39.30 -12.55 -13.45
CA ASP A 97 38.04 -11.98 -13.96
C ASP A 97 37.53 -10.89 -13.01
N PHE A 98 36.29 -10.41 -13.17
CA PHE A 98 35.64 -9.39 -12.34
C PHE A 98 36.42 -8.06 -12.23
N ARG A 99 37.13 -7.69 -13.29
CA ARG A 99 37.89 -6.45 -13.43
C ARG A 99 37.00 -5.23 -13.64
N HIS A 100 35.78 -5.41 -14.16
CA HIS A 100 34.79 -4.33 -14.17
C HIS A 100 34.38 -4.01 -12.74
N CYS A 101 34.64 -2.79 -12.28
CA CYS A 101 34.34 -2.40 -10.91
C CYS A 101 33.64 -1.05 -10.84
N ILE A 102 32.83 -0.89 -9.79
CA ILE A 102 32.06 0.33 -9.50
C ILE A 102 32.22 0.59 -8.01
N PRO A 103 32.70 1.77 -7.61
CA PRO A 103 32.85 2.10 -6.20
C PRO A 103 31.47 2.24 -5.55
N VAL A 104 31.32 1.67 -4.36
CA VAL A 104 30.08 1.65 -3.57
C VAL A 104 30.31 2.13 -2.14
N ASP A 105 29.27 2.66 -1.52
CA ASP A 105 29.26 3.04 -0.12
C ASP A 105 29.06 1.79 0.75
N THR A 106 30.08 1.41 1.52
CA THR A 106 30.04 0.25 2.40
C THR A 106 29.03 0.39 3.54
N SER A 107 28.69 1.63 3.95
CA SER A 107 27.66 1.87 4.97
C SER A 107 26.24 1.65 4.45
N SER A 108 26.06 1.61 3.12
CA SER A 108 24.78 1.33 2.46
C SER A 108 24.52 -0.16 2.22
N LEU A 109 25.49 -1.03 2.52
CA LEU A 109 25.39 -2.47 2.28
C LEU A 109 24.21 -3.05 3.07
N LEU A 110 23.33 -3.75 2.36
CA LEU A 110 22.17 -4.40 2.96
C LEU A 110 21.98 -5.80 2.37
N GLU A 111 22.08 -6.81 3.21
CA GLU A 111 21.77 -8.20 2.87
C GLU A 111 20.33 -8.54 3.23
N PHE A 112 19.61 -9.20 2.32
CA PHE A 112 18.20 -9.55 2.53
C PHE A 112 17.79 -10.80 1.75
N ASP A 113 16.67 -11.40 2.13
CA ASP A 113 16.05 -12.48 1.36
C ASP A 113 15.26 -11.86 0.22
N ARG A 114 15.39 -12.36 -1.01
CA ARG A 114 14.66 -11.79 -2.16
C ARG A 114 13.14 -11.98 -2.06
N CYS A 115 12.70 -12.90 -1.20
CA CYS A 115 11.30 -13.19 -0.90
C CYS A 115 10.85 -12.57 0.44
N ASP A 116 11.68 -11.73 1.07
CA ASP A 116 11.34 -11.04 2.32
C ASP A 116 10.07 -10.20 2.13
N PRO A 117 9.10 -10.25 3.06
CA PRO A 117 7.85 -9.49 2.95
C PRO A 117 8.03 -7.97 2.89
N ASN A 118 9.17 -7.46 3.37
CA ASN A 118 9.52 -6.04 3.29
C ASN A 118 9.83 -5.59 1.85
N ILE A 119 10.12 -6.52 0.94
CA ILE A 119 10.34 -6.26 -0.48
C ILE A 119 9.01 -6.13 -1.21
N LEU A 120 8.82 -5.00 -1.88
CA LEU A 120 7.63 -4.77 -2.69
C LEU A 120 7.61 -5.70 -3.92
N PRO A 121 6.47 -6.33 -4.27
CA PRO A 121 6.38 -7.28 -5.38
C PRO A 121 6.78 -6.73 -6.77
N THR A 122 6.70 -5.42 -6.95
CA THR A 122 7.11 -4.71 -8.18
C THR A 122 8.63 -4.68 -8.36
N VAL A 123 9.40 -4.88 -7.29
CA VAL A 123 10.86 -4.96 -7.30
C VAL A 123 11.28 -6.34 -7.84
N ASN A 124 11.52 -6.41 -9.14
CA ASN A 124 11.86 -7.67 -9.79
C ASN A 124 13.30 -8.12 -9.48
N LEU A 125 13.44 -9.01 -8.50
CA LEU A 125 14.70 -9.67 -8.12
C LEU A 125 14.84 -11.09 -8.68
N ARG A 126 14.04 -11.46 -9.68
CA ARG A 126 14.17 -12.78 -10.31
C ARG A 126 15.43 -12.80 -11.19
N PRO A 127 16.30 -13.82 -11.05
CA PRO A 127 17.48 -13.96 -11.90
C PRO A 127 17.03 -14.34 -13.31
N ARG A 128 17.09 -13.41 -14.26
CA ARG A 128 16.71 -13.65 -15.67
C ARG A 128 17.92 -13.76 -16.59
N GLN A 129 18.82 -12.78 -16.50
CA GLN A 129 20.04 -12.65 -17.29
C GLN A 129 21.21 -12.37 -16.36
N ARG A 130 22.40 -12.08 -16.89
CA ARG A 130 23.55 -11.67 -16.06
C ARG A 130 23.33 -10.30 -15.39
N TYR A 131 22.49 -9.45 -15.98
CA TYR A 131 22.01 -8.23 -15.35
C TYR A 131 20.63 -7.83 -15.87
N HIS A 132 19.93 -6.96 -15.13
CA HIS A 132 18.78 -6.21 -15.62
C HIS A 132 18.58 -4.91 -14.83
N ARG A 133 17.82 -3.98 -15.39
CA ARG A 133 17.37 -2.78 -14.67
C ARG A 133 16.10 -3.08 -13.87
N ILE A 134 16.06 -2.64 -12.62
CA ILE A 134 14.83 -2.58 -11.82
C ILE A 134 14.19 -1.22 -12.10
N TYR A 135 13.08 -1.23 -12.83
CA TYR A 135 12.38 -0.01 -13.24
C TYR A 135 11.57 0.64 -12.11
N ALA A 136 11.11 -0.17 -11.15
CA ALA A 136 10.38 0.31 -9.97
C ALA A 136 11.36 0.86 -8.91
N ALA A 137 12.07 1.94 -9.25
CA ALA A 137 13.14 2.50 -8.42
C ALA A 137 12.62 3.06 -7.08
N GLU A 138 11.47 3.73 -7.08
CA GLU A 138 10.82 4.24 -5.86
C GLU A 138 10.43 3.09 -4.92
N ASP A 139 9.82 2.03 -5.49
CA ASP A 139 9.44 0.84 -4.73
C ASP A 139 10.65 0.10 -4.18
N PHE A 140 11.78 0.12 -4.89
CA PHE A 140 13.04 -0.41 -4.39
C PHE A 140 13.53 0.37 -3.17
N ILE A 141 13.54 1.71 -3.21
CA ILE A 141 13.93 2.53 -2.05
C ILE A 141 12.99 2.28 -0.86
N LYS A 142 11.67 2.26 -1.09
CA LYS A 142 10.71 1.92 -0.04
C LYS A 142 10.98 0.52 0.54
N SER A 143 11.37 -0.45 -0.29
CA SER A 143 11.75 -1.79 0.18
C SER A 143 13.00 -1.78 1.07
N ILE A 144 14.02 -0.99 0.70
CA ILE A 144 15.23 -0.81 1.52
C ILE A 144 14.90 -0.17 2.87
N GLU A 145 14.01 0.82 2.90
CA GLU A 145 13.53 1.43 4.15
C GLU A 145 12.75 0.44 5.01
N ASN A 146 11.83 -0.32 4.42
CA ASN A 146 11.07 -1.35 5.12
C ASN A 146 11.98 -2.40 5.76
N LEU A 147 13.03 -2.84 5.05
CA LEU A 147 14.01 -3.81 5.54
C LEU A 147 14.82 -3.27 6.73
N LYS A 148 15.26 -2.01 6.67
CA LYS A 148 16.06 -1.39 7.75
C LYS A 148 15.30 -1.31 9.06
N ASP A 149 14.00 -1.02 8.98
CA ASP A 149 13.14 -0.84 10.14
C ASP A 149 12.35 -2.12 10.50
N ASN A 150 12.49 -3.20 9.70
CA ASN A 150 11.70 -4.43 9.76
C ASN A 150 10.19 -4.16 9.92
N LYS A 151 9.64 -3.31 9.05
CA LYS A 151 8.27 -2.76 9.22
C LYS A 151 7.17 -3.79 9.05
N ILE A 152 7.38 -4.79 8.20
CA ILE A 152 6.31 -5.65 7.72
C ILE A 152 6.37 -7.00 8.43
N SER A 153 5.30 -7.29 9.17
CA SER A 153 4.97 -8.62 9.66
C SER A 153 3.68 -9.06 8.99
N LEU A 154 3.75 -10.16 8.21
CA LEU A 154 2.57 -10.66 7.51
C LEU A 154 1.62 -11.36 8.50
N PRO A 155 0.32 -11.03 8.47
CA PRO A 155 -0.71 -11.85 9.09
C PRO A 155 -0.71 -13.29 8.58
N ASP A 156 -1.12 -14.23 9.43
CA ASP A 156 -1.17 -15.66 9.08
C ASP A 156 -1.98 -15.91 7.80
N GLY A 157 -1.36 -16.62 6.84
CA GLY A 157 -1.97 -16.98 5.57
C GLY A 157 -2.01 -15.87 4.52
N GLN A 158 -1.58 -14.64 4.84
CA GLN A 158 -1.52 -13.54 3.88
C GLN A 158 -0.19 -13.55 3.12
N SER A 159 -0.24 -13.40 1.80
CA SER A 159 0.95 -13.22 0.97
C SER A 159 1.44 -11.76 1.00
N SER A 160 2.75 -11.55 0.77
CA SER A 160 3.32 -10.19 0.60
C SER A 160 2.58 -9.40 -0.50
N GLY A 161 2.21 -10.07 -1.59
CA GLY A 161 1.43 -9.45 -2.68
C GLY A 161 0.09 -8.89 -2.22
N GLU A 162 -0.66 -9.66 -1.40
CA GLU A 162 -1.93 -9.22 -0.85
C GLU A 162 -1.77 -8.08 0.15
N PHE A 163 -0.77 -8.17 1.04
CA PHE A 163 -0.48 -7.13 2.02
C PHE A 163 -0.23 -5.77 1.35
N HIS A 164 0.73 -5.73 0.40
CA HIS A 164 1.08 -4.50 -0.31
C HIS A 164 -0.04 -4.00 -1.23
N LEU A 165 -0.89 -4.89 -1.75
CA LEU A 165 -2.06 -4.50 -2.52
C LEU A 165 -3.08 -3.78 -1.63
N ILE A 166 -3.36 -4.30 -0.43
CA ILE A 166 -4.28 -3.67 0.52
C ILE A 166 -3.76 -2.29 0.91
N GLU A 167 -2.52 -2.15 1.38
CA GLU A 167 -1.96 -0.85 1.76
C GLU A 167 -2.05 0.18 0.62
N ARG A 168 -1.76 -0.24 -0.62
CA ARG A 168 -1.85 0.64 -1.79
C ARG A 168 -3.28 0.94 -2.21
N ALA A 169 -4.22 0.04 -1.98
CA ALA A 169 -5.61 0.25 -2.32
C ALA A 169 -6.31 1.16 -1.30
N GLU A 170 -5.94 1.06 -0.01
CA GLU A 170 -6.53 1.84 1.07
C GLU A 170 -6.35 3.35 0.88
N ARG A 171 -5.27 3.79 0.25
CA ARG A 171 -5.06 5.22 -0.05
C ARG A 171 -6.17 5.84 -0.90
N PHE A 172 -6.91 5.03 -1.66
CA PHE A 172 -8.00 5.50 -2.50
C PHE A 172 -9.32 5.65 -1.73
N LEU A 173 -9.42 5.13 -0.50
CA LEU A 173 -10.65 5.24 0.30
C LEU A 173 -10.98 6.71 0.61
N GLY A 174 -9.96 7.50 0.95
CA GLY A 174 -10.12 8.95 1.16
C GLY A 174 -10.60 9.66 -0.10
N GLU A 175 -10.05 9.34 -1.27
CA GLU A 175 -10.48 9.89 -2.57
C GLU A 175 -11.94 9.50 -2.88
N ILE A 176 -12.32 8.24 -2.62
CA ILE A 176 -13.70 7.76 -2.83
C ILE A 176 -14.67 8.51 -1.91
N SER A 177 -14.34 8.67 -0.63
CA SER A 177 -15.17 9.43 0.33
C SER A 177 -15.33 10.89 -0.11
N ALA A 178 -14.25 11.53 -0.56
CA ALA A 178 -14.29 12.90 -1.07
C ALA A 178 -15.19 13.03 -2.31
N LEU A 179 -15.11 12.09 -3.25
CA LEU A 179 -15.98 12.06 -4.43
C LEU A 179 -17.45 11.87 -4.06
N ILE A 180 -17.75 11.00 -3.09
CA ILE A 180 -19.11 10.82 -2.56
C ILE A 180 -19.64 12.15 -2.01
N GLN A 181 -18.84 12.85 -1.21
CA GLN A 181 -19.18 14.16 -0.64
C GLN A 181 -19.43 15.20 -1.72
N GLU A 182 -18.50 15.33 -2.67
CA GLU A 182 -18.53 16.37 -3.69
C GLU A 182 -19.77 16.24 -4.58
N MET A 183 -20.08 15.00 -4.98
CA MET A 183 -21.20 14.69 -5.87
C MET A 183 -22.56 14.65 -5.17
N ASN A 184 -22.59 14.56 -3.83
CA ASN A 184 -23.82 14.42 -3.04
C ASN A 184 -23.87 15.39 -1.86
N ARG A 185 -23.77 16.70 -2.07
CA ARG A 185 -23.78 17.68 -0.96
C ARG A 185 -25.13 17.78 -0.22
N GLY A 186 -25.08 17.97 1.09
CA GLY A 186 -26.25 18.23 1.94
C GLY A 186 -27.29 17.10 1.89
N LYS A 187 -28.56 17.43 1.64
CA LYS A 187 -29.67 16.46 1.54
C LYS A 187 -29.49 15.40 0.45
N ASN A 188 -28.61 15.63 -0.54
CA ASN A 188 -28.30 14.59 -1.52
C ASN A 188 -27.44 13.46 -0.93
N LEU A 189 -26.61 13.73 0.09
CA LEU A 189 -25.85 12.68 0.79
C LEU A 189 -26.79 11.72 1.50
N GLU A 190 -27.81 12.25 2.15
CA GLU A 190 -28.85 11.46 2.83
C GLU A 190 -29.59 10.55 1.84
N ARG A 191 -30.00 11.10 0.69
CA ARG A 191 -30.64 10.33 -0.39
C ARG A 191 -29.72 9.25 -0.96
N PHE A 192 -28.44 9.58 -1.12
CA PHE A 192 -27.43 8.63 -1.57
C PHE A 192 -27.30 7.48 -0.57
N LEU A 193 -27.09 7.80 0.71
CA LEU A 193 -26.95 6.82 1.79
C LEU A 193 -28.22 5.98 1.97
N ALA A 194 -29.41 6.57 1.83
CA ALA A 194 -30.67 5.82 1.85
C ALA A 194 -30.69 4.70 0.79
N LYS A 195 -30.20 4.98 -0.42
CA LYS A 195 -30.04 3.96 -1.48
C LYS A 195 -28.99 2.91 -1.14
N VAL A 196 -27.92 3.28 -0.43
CA VAL A 196 -26.90 2.32 0.04
C VAL A 196 -27.49 1.40 1.11
N PHE A 197 -28.17 1.95 2.13
CA PHE A 197 -28.83 1.16 3.18
C PHE A 197 -29.88 0.19 2.61
N ARG A 198 -30.67 0.62 1.62
CA ARG A 198 -31.66 -0.26 0.95
C ARG A 198 -31.05 -1.47 0.23
N ARG A 199 -29.75 -1.47 -0.06
CA ARG A 199 -29.05 -2.63 -0.66
C ARG A 199 -28.51 -3.61 0.38
N ILE A 200 -28.53 -3.26 1.67
CA ILE A 200 -28.08 -4.17 2.73
C ILE A 200 -29.11 -5.30 2.89
N PRO A 201 -28.72 -6.58 2.79
CA PRO A 201 -29.68 -7.69 2.79
C PRO A 201 -30.61 -7.77 4.01
N SER A 202 -30.16 -7.31 5.17
CA SER A 202 -30.94 -7.32 6.42
C SER A 202 -31.84 -6.08 6.59
N VAL A 203 -31.70 -5.06 5.76
CA VAL A 203 -32.54 -3.85 5.81
C VAL A 203 -33.85 -4.11 5.09
N ILE A 204 -34.97 -3.87 5.78
CA ILE A 204 -36.32 -4.07 5.23
C ILE A 204 -37.04 -2.75 4.92
N ASP A 205 -36.68 -1.66 5.59
CA ASP A 205 -37.18 -0.32 5.29
C ASP A 205 -36.12 0.75 5.56
N VAL A 206 -36.18 1.82 4.76
CA VAL A 206 -35.38 3.03 4.97
C VAL A 206 -36.25 4.24 4.74
N ARG A 207 -36.62 4.89 5.85
CA ARG A 207 -37.37 6.14 5.84
C ARG A 207 -36.42 7.33 5.83
N GLU A 208 -36.51 8.09 4.75
CA GLU A 208 -35.89 9.42 4.65
C GLU A 208 -36.72 10.41 5.47
N ASN A 209 -36.11 11.03 6.48
CA ASN A 209 -36.77 11.90 7.46
C ASN A 209 -36.42 13.37 7.18
N GLY A 210 -37.29 14.30 7.56
CA GLY A 210 -37.07 15.74 7.31
C GLY A 210 -37.28 16.21 5.86
N PHE A 211 -37.88 15.37 4.99
CA PHE A 211 -38.32 15.77 3.65
C PHE A 211 -39.79 16.23 3.68
N GLY A 212 -40.03 17.50 4.04
CA GLY A 212 -41.39 18.10 4.09
C GLY A 212 -41.57 19.15 5.18
N TRP A 213 -42.81 19.52 5.48
CA TRP A 213 -43.13 20.40 6.62
C TRP A 213 -43.11 19.58 7.93
N GLY A 214 -41.97 19.56 8.63
CA GLY A 214 -41.81 18.91 9.93
C GLY A 214 -40.36 18.91 10.42
N THR A 215 -40.14 18.81 11.74
CA THR A 215 -38.80 18.70 12.36
C THR A 215 -38.26 17.27 12.23
N ASP A 216 -36.96 17.13 11.95
CA ASP A 216 -36.27 15.84 11.78
C ASP A 216 -35.97 15.10 13.11
N PHE A 217 -36.17 15.77 14.26
CA PHE A 217 -35.87 15.26 15.61
C PHE A 217 -34.45 14.66 15.73
N GLY A 218 -33.49 15.15 14.93
CA GLY A 218 -32.09 14.71 14.98
C GLY A 218 -31.77 13.39 14.27
N ALA A 219 -32.66 12.89 13.39
CA ALA A 219 -32.35 11.79 12.48
C ALA A 219 -32.70 12.14 11.04
N ASP A 220 -31.74 11.96 10.14
CA ASP A 220 -31.94 12.12 8.70
C ASP A 220 -32.53 10.86 8.06
N LEU A 221 -32.12 9.67 8.53
CA LEU A 221 -32.67 8.39 8.10
C LEU A 221 -33.12 7.57 9.31
N ILE A 222 -34.17 6.77 9.11
CA ILE A 222 -34.57 5.72 10.03
C ILE A 222 -34.56 4.41 9.24
N VAL A 223 -33.72 3.49 9.68
CA VAL A 223 -33.45 2.22 9.01
C VAL A 223 -34.02 1.10 9.86
N THR A 224 -34.94 0.33 9.30
CA THR A 224 -35.45 -0.87 9.95
C THR A 224 -34.73 -2.08 9.40
N THR A 225 -34.09 -2.84 10.28
CA THR A 225 -33.43 -4.11 9.96
C THR A 225 -34.22 -5.26 10.55
N ARG A 226 -34.14 -6.42 9.91
CA ARG A 226 -34.73 -7.67 10.40
C ARG A 226 -33.63 -8.69 10.62
N THR A 227 -33.62 -9.28 11.81
CA THR A 227 -32.78 -10.43 12.16
C THR A 227 -33.70 -11.60 12.49
N SER A 228 -33.45 -12.76 11.88
CA SER A 228 -34.26 -13.96 12.10
C SER A 228 -33.45 -15.01 12.85
N ILE A 229 -34.05 -15.62 13.88
CA ILE A 229 -33.49 -16.78 14.57
C ILE A 229 -34.58 -17.85 14.57
N GLU A 230 -34.36 -18.93 13.81
CA GLU A 230 -35.36 -19.97 13.56
C GLU A 230 -36.70 -19.40 13.05
N MET A 231 -37.76 -19.45 13.86
CA MET A 231 -39.10 -18.95 13.53
C MET A 231 -39.40 -17.57 14.14
N LEU A 232 -38.42 -16.93 14.77
CA LEU A 232 -38.56 -15.61 15.40
C LEU A 232 -37.92 -14.54 14.51
N ASP A 233 -38.71 -13.52 14.17
CA ASP A 233 -38.25 -12.31 13.51
C ASP A 233 -38.14 -11.17 14.51
N PHE A 234 -36.98 -10.52 14.56
CA PHE A 234 -36.72 -9.34 15.36
C PHE A 234 -36.47 -8.15 14.45
N GLU A 235 -37.27 -7.11 14.61
CA GLU A 235 -37.06 -5.83 13.94
C GLU A 235 -36.27 -4.89 14.85
N ASN A 236 -35.25 -4.25 14.29
CA ASN A 236 -34.42 -3.29 14.98
C ASN A 236 -34.45 -1.97 14.21
N THR A 237 -34.67 -0.88 14.95
CA THR A 237 -34.71 0.48 14.39
C THR A 237 -33.37 1.15 14.65
N VAL A 238 -32.70 1.54 13.58
CA VAL A 238 -31.45 2.31 13.61
C VAL A 238 -31.75 3.73 13.14
N VAL A 239 -31.49 4.72 13.99
CA VAL A 239 -31.56 6.13 13.58
C VAL A 239 -30.20 6.57 13.07
N VAL A 240 -30.18 7.32 11.97
CA VAL A 240 -28.94 7.76 11.31
C VAL A 240 -28.95 9.28 11.16
N GLN A 241 -27.90 9.94 11.67
CA GLN A 241 -27.63 11.35 11.42
C GLN A 241 -26.48 11.46 10.42
N VAL A 242 -26.71 12.19 9.33
CA VAL A 242 -25.76 12.39 8.24
C VAL A 242 -25.17 13.79 8.35
N LYS A 243 -23.84 13.88 8.17
CA LYS A 243 -23.07 15.10 8.29
C LYS A 243 -22.07 15.23 7.14
N SER A 244 -22.37 16.12 6.21
CA SER A 244 -21.53 16.39 5.03
C SER A 244 -20.49 17.48 5.35
N TYR A 245 -19.23 17.10 5.57
CA TYR A 245 -18.11 18.00 5.83
C TYR A 245 -16.90 17.64 4.96
N SER A 246 -16.08 18.64 4.59
CA SER A 246 -14.85 18.44 3.83
C SER A 246 -13.63 18.11 4.70
N ASP A 247 -13.64 18.57 5.94
CA ASP A 247 -12.51 18.54 6.88
C ASP A 247 -12.89 17.80 8.17
N SER A 248 -12.07 17.85 9.21
CA SER A 248 -12.35 17.20 10.49
C SER A 248 -13.64 17.70 11.17
N ILE A 249 -14.38 16.80 11.82
CA ILE A 249 -15.54 17.18 12.64
C ILE A 249 -15.12 17.45 14.08
N TYR A 250 -15.44 18.66 14.53
CA TYR A 250 -15.44 19.07 15.94
C TYR A 250 -16.86 19.30 16.48
N ASP A 251 -17.87 19.17 15.62
CA ASP A 251 -19.26 19.41 15.99
C ASP A 251 -19.84 18.21 16.76
N LEU A 252 -19.85 18.34 18.09
CA LEU A 252 -20.43 17.34 18.99
C LEU A 252 -21.97 17.34 18.98
N ASN A 253 -22.61 18.36 18.37
CA ASN A 253 -24.07 18.45 18.34
C ASN A 253 -24.71 17.27 17.59
N ALA A 254 -23.98 16.62 16.67
CA ALA A 254 -24.45 15.41 16.00
C ALA A 254 -24.75 14.27 17.00
N VAL A 255 -24.01 14.19 18.11
CA VAL A 255 -24.23 13.19 19.16
C VAL A 255 -25.47 13.53 19.99
N ASP A 256 -25.71 14.80 20.28
CA ASP A 256 -26.93 15.22 20.99
C ASP A 256 -28.19 15.05 20.11
N GLN A 257 -28.05 15.27 18.81
CA GLN A 257 -29.10 14.98 17.82
C GLN A 257 -29.43 13.49 17.77
N ILE A 258 -28.41 12.62 17.70
CA ILE A 258 -28.67 11.18 17.66
C ILE A 258 -29.30 10.68 18.96
N LYS A 259 -28.89 11.24 20.11
CA LYS A 259 -29.55 10.96 21.40
C LYS A 259 -31.04 11.29 21.35
N THR A 260 -31.38 12.49 20.88
CA THR A 260 -32.77 12.94 20.75
C THR A 260 -33.56 12.01 19.83
N ALA A 261 -32.97 11.58 18.73
CA ALA A 261 -33.60 10.65 17.80
C ALA A 261 -33.81 9.26 18.40
N ILE A 262 -32.83 8.71 19.13
CA ILE A 262 -32.94 7.41 19.79
C ILE A 262 -34.14 7.40 20.74
N GLU A 263 -34.24 8.41 21.59
CA GLU A 263 -35.36 8.56 22.55
C GLU A 263 -36.69 8.74 21.80
N LYS A 264 -36.73 9.61 20.79
CA LYS A 264 -37.94 9.94 20.04
C LYS A 264 -38.52 8.74 19.28
N TYR A 265 -37.65 7.94 18.67
CA TYR A 265 -38.05 6.83 17.81
C TYR A 265 -37.94 5.47 18.50
N SER A 266 -37.59 5.45 19.81
CA SER A 266 -37.34 4.21 20.57
C SER A 266 -36.37 3.29 19.81
N ALA A 267 -35.31 3.88 19.28
CA ALA A 267 -34.35 3.18 18.42
C ALA A 267 -33.48 2.22 19.24
N THR A 268 -33.15 1.08 18.65
CA THR A 268 -32.29 0.06 19.25
C THR A 268 -30.80 0.31 18.97
N ALA A 269 -30.49 1.22 18.04
CA ALA A 269 -29.14 1.70 17.77
C ALA A 269 -29.16 3.11 17.14
N GLY A 270 -28.03 3.82 17.25
CA GLY A 270 -27.76 5.06 16.53
C GLY A 270 -26.56 4.93 15.61
N MET A 271 -26.51 5.74 14.56
CA MET A 271 -25.35 5.85 13.69
C MET A 271 -25.13 7.30 13.27
N ILE A 272 -23.90 7.77 13.34
CA ILE A 272 -23.48 9.04 12.77
C ILE A 272 -22.67 8.73 11.52
N VAL A 273 -23.07 9.30 10.38
CA VAL A 273 -22.36 9.14 9.11
C VAL A 273 -21.77 10.47 8.69
N THR A 274 -20.48 10.46 8.36
CA THR A 274 -19.79 11.64 7.87
C THR A 274 -18.73 11.34 6.82
N THR A 275 -18.51 12.31 5.94
CA THR A 275 -17.41 12.33 4.97
C THR A 275 -16.10 12.84 5.57
N ALA A 276 -16.15 13.44 6.75
CA ALA A 276 -15.01 13.97 7.49
C ALA A 276 -14.12 12.88 8.09
N VAL A 277 -12.89 13.27 8.45
CA VAL A 277 -12.03 12.49 9.35
C VAL A 277 -12.58 12.58 10.78
N LYS A 278 -12.68 11.42 11.44
CA LYS A 278 -13.09 11.33 12.85
C LYS A 278 -12.04 11.94 13.78
N THR A 279 -12.50 12.43 14.93
CA THR A 279 -11.66 12.99 15.99
C THR A 279 -11.85 12.21 17.28
N ASP A 280 -10.81 12.08 18.09
CA ASP A 280 -10.87 11.40 19.40
C ASP A 280 -11.97 12.00 20.29
N GLN A 281 -12.19 13.31 20.21
CA GLN A 281 -13.24 14.00 20.95
C GLN A 281 -14.64 13.51 20.57
N LEU A 282 -14.90 13.31 19.27
CA LEU A 282 -16.18 12.80 18.80
C LEU A 282 -16.39 11.34 19.25
N GLU A 283 -15.36 10.50 19.13
CA GLU A 283 -15.44 9.08 19.56
C GLU A 283 -15.69 8.94 21.07
N MET A 284 -15.01 9.75 21.89
CA MET A 284 -15.24 9.80 23.33
C MET A 284 -16.67 10.21 23.65
N LYS A 285 -17.21 11.23 22.96
CA LYS A 285 -18.57 11.71 23.20
C LYS A 285 -19.62 10.67 22.80
N ILE A 286 -19.42 9.99 21.67
CA ILE A 286 -20.27 8.89 21.22
C ILE A 286 -20.28 7.77 22.28
N SER A 287 -19.11 7.38 22.78
CA SER A 287 -18.99 6.34 23.80
C SER A 287 -19.69 6.72 25.11
N GLU A 288 -19.53 7.96 25.58
CA GLU A 288 -20.21 8.49 26.76
C GLU A 288 -21.74 8.42 26.62
N VAL A 289 -22.27 8.91 25.50
CA VAL A 289 -23.71 8.96 25.25
C VAL A 289 -24.28 7.55 25.05
N SER A 290 -23.57 6.68 24.32
CA SER A 290 -23.97 5.28 24.12
C SER A 290 -24.08 4.53 25.46
N ASN A 291 -23.09 4.68 26.34
CA ASN A 291 -23.10 4.10 27.68
C ASN A 291 -24.23 4.66 28.55
N THR A 292 -24.51 5.96 28.45
CA THR A 292 -25.58 6.62 29.22
C THR A 292 -26.96 6.13 28.80
N LEU A 293 -27.18 5.92 27.51
CA LEU A 293 -28.46 5.45 26.97
C LEU A 293 -28.62 3.93 27.07
N GLY A 294 -27.53 3.18 27.21
CA GLY A 294 -27.55 1.71 27.07
C GLY A 294 -27.86 1.26 25.64
N VAL A 295 -27.62 2.12 24.65
CA VAL A 295 -27.93 1.90 23.23
C VAL A 295 -26.63 2.08 22.43
N PRO A 296 -26.25 1.12 21.56
CA PRO A 296 -25.05 1.25 20.75
C PRO A 296 -25.17 2.43 19.76
N ILE A 297 -24.11 3.24 19.68
CA ILE A 297 -23.99 4.32 18.71
C ILE A 297 -22.69 4.12 17.94
N ASP A 298 -22.78 4.03 16.62
CA ASP A 298 -21.62 3.81 15.74
C ASP A 298 -21.28 5.07 14.91
N LEU A 299 -20.02 5.15 14.46
CA LEU A 299 -19.50 6.24 13.64
C LEU A 299 -18.96 5.71 12.32
N LEU A 300 -19.56 6.14 11.22
CA LEU A 300 -19.09 5.87 9.86
C LEU A 300 -18.44 7.14 9.29
N SER A 301 -17.11 7.20 9.28
CA SER A 301 -16.36 8.41 8.89
C SER A 301 -15.36 8.15 7.77
N GLY A 302 -15.20 9.09 6.84
CA GLY A 302 -14.10 9.10 5.87
C GLY A 302 -13.92 7.76 5.14
N ASP A 303 -12.80 7.09 5.39
CA ASP A 303 -12.47 5.80 4.78
C ASP A 303 -13.49 4.70 5.13
N ASP A 304 -14.08 4.72 6.32
CA ASP A 304 -15.08 3.73 6.73
C ASP A 304 -16.38 3.91 5.93
N LEU A 305 -16.75 5.15 5.63
CA LEU A 305 -17.86 5.44 4.72
C LEU A 305 -17.57 4.87 3.32
N ALA A 306 -16.36 5.09 2.79
CA ALA A 306 -15.97 4.52 1.50
C ALA A 306 -16.05 2.98 1.51
N ARG A 307 -15.50 2.31 2.54
CA ARG A 307 -15.59 0.85 2.71
C ARG A 307 -17.05 0.37 2.78
N PHE A 308 -17.90 1.08 3.53
CA PHE A 308 -19.31 0.74 3.67
C PHE A 308 -20.07 0.82 2.35
N VAL A 309 -19.82 1.86 1.54
CA VAL A 309 -20.44 2.00 0.21
C VAL A 309 -19.91 0.93 -0.74
N LEU A 310 -18.61 0.68 -0.77
CA LEU A 310 -18.00 -0.37 -1.60
C LEU A 310 -18.55 -1.76 -1.27
N ARG A 311 -18.81 -2.04 0.00
CA ARG A 311 -19.34 -3.33 0.46
C ARG A 311 -20.80 -3.54 0.05
N ASN A 312 -21.63 -2.49 0.17
CA ASN A 312 -23.08 -2.64 0.08
C ASN A 312 -23.68 -2.10 -1.23
N ALA A 313 -22.98 -1.23 -1.94
CA ALA A 313 -23.46 -0.57 -3.15
C ALA A 313 -22.33 -0.26 -4.16
N PRO A 314 -21.44 -1.21 -4.50
CA PRO A 314 -20.29 -0.94 -5.37
C PRO A 314 -20.72 -0.47 -6.78
N ASP A 315 -21.91 -0.86 -7.24
CA ASP A 315 -22.52 -0.43 -8.49
C ASP A 315 -22.85 1.08 -8.54
N MET A 316 -22.95 1.73 -7.38
CA MET A 316 -23.13 3.19 -7.30
C MET A 316 -21.82 3.96 -7.53
N LEU A 317 -20.67 3.31 -7.36
CA LEU A 317 -19.34 3.91 -7.55
C LEU A 317 -18.71 3.49 -8.87
N PHE A 318 -18.87 2.21 -9.23
CA PHE A 318 -18.27 1.63 -10.41
C PHE A 318 -19.34 1.00 -11.30
N ARG A 319 -19.21 1.19 -12.61
CA ARG A 319 -20.02 0.42 -13.58
C ARG A 319 -19.50 -1.00 -13.61
N LEU A 320 -20.16 -1.90 -12.87
CA LEU A 320 -19.77 -3.32 -12.78
C LEU A 320 -20.25 -4.14 -13.99
N GLU A 321 -21.25 -3.64 -14.71
CA GLU A 321 -21.70 -4.25 -15.96
C GLU A 321 -20.87 -3.72 -17.13
N ARG A 322 -20.19 -4.61 -17.85
CA ARG A 322 -19.73 -4.32 -19.21
C ARG A 322 -20.96 -4.42 -20.10
N ASN A 323 -21.38 -3.29 -20.70
CA ASN A 323 -22.28 -3.31 -21.84
C ASN A 323 -21.73 -4.34 -22.84
N ARG A 324 -22.48 -5.43 -23.04
CA ARG A 324 -22.20 -6.41 -24.09
C ARG A 324 -22.54 -5.83 -25.45
#